data_AF-A0A223D678-F1
#
_entry.id   AF-A0A223D678-F1
#
_cell.length_a   1.000
_cell.length_b   1.000
_cell.length_c   1.000
_cell.angle_alpha   90.00
_cell.angle_beta   90.00
_cell.angle_gamma   90.00
#
_symmetry.space_group_name_H-M   'P 1'
#
loop_
_entity.id
_entity.type
_entity.pdbx_description
1 polymer ?
#
loop_
_entity_poly.entity_id
_entity_poly.type
_entity_poly.pdbx_seq_one_letter_code
_entity_poly.pdbx_strand_id
1 'polypeptide(L)'
;MKKKIALAMVTTALGATLIGAGSFALFTAEVSNKGNTFTAGTLNLEDLSGGPIASQALYFNNLAPGDNGKVKMKVKNNGSLDAWVKINQTASNASRAGNLFGGTTPLQLGFDNGVVKVPAGGTTTFDVTYNFPLAADNSYQGTTGSFNVVVQAVQARNNTNHQNNGPIAWN
;
A
#
# COMPACT_ATOMS: atom_id res chain seq x y z
N MET A 1 -39.19 43.42 6.54
CA MET A 1 -37.78 43.05 6.82
C MET A 1 -37.64 41.78 7.66
N LYS A 2 -38.48 41.56 8.69
CA LYS A 2 -38.47 40.33 9.54
C LYS A 2 -38.65 39.00 8.77
N LYS A 3 -39.51 38.96 7.73
CA LYS A 3 -39.73 37.76 6.91
C LYS A 3 -38.56 37.37 5.98
N LYS A 4 -37.70 38.33 5.60
CA LYS A 4 -36.52 38.08 4.74
C LYS A 4 -35.33 37.54 5.54
N ILE A 5 -35.22 37.94 6.82
CA ILE A 5 -34.22 37.40 7.76
C ILE A 5 -34.58 35.97 8.19
N ALA A 6 -35.87 35.67 8.40
CA ALA A 6 -36.32 34.31 8.70
C ALA A 6 -36.03 33.33 7.54
N LEU A 7 -36.24 33.76 6.28
CA LEU A 7 -35.94 32.94 5.11
C LEU A 7 -34.43 32.72 4.92
N ALA A 8 -33.60 33.72 5.22
CA ALA A 8 -32.14 33.62 5.13
C ALA A 8 -31.52 32.68 6.19
N MET A 9 -32.13 32.57 7.38
CA MET A 9 -31.72 31.60 8.41
C MET A 9 -32.12 30.16 8.05
N VAL A 10 -33.25 29.96 7.38
CA VAL A 10 -33.69 28.63 6.92
C VAL A 10 -32.78 28.11 5.79
N THR A 11 -32.30 28.98 4.90
CA THR A 11 -31.39 28.57 3.81
C THR A 11 -29.96 28.27 4.28
N THR A 12 -29.49 28.91 5.35
CA THR A 12 -28.18 28.58 5.97
C THR A 12 -28.24 27.32 6.81
N ALA A 13 -29.38 27.02 7.46
CA ALA A 13 -29.58 25.77 8.17
C ALA A 13 -29.60 24.54 7.22
N LEU A 14 -30.19 24.66 6.03
CA LEU A 14 -30.15 23.60 5.00
C LEU A 14 -28.78 23.46 4.33
N GLY A 15 -28.00 24.55 4.25
CA GLY A 15 -26.64 24.52 3.70
C GLY A 15 -25.61 23.89 4.64
N ALA A 16 -25.76 24.08 5.95
CA ALA A 16 -24.84 23.49 6.95
C ALA A 16 -25.05 21.98 7.13
N THR A 17 -26.24 21.45 6.85
CA THR A 17 -26.48 19.99 6.88
C THR A 17 -25.84 19.24 5.71
N LEU A 18 -25.43 19.93 4.64
CA LEU A 18 -24.74 19.31 3.50
C LEU A 18 -23.23 19.12 3.71
N ILE A 19 -22.63 19.76 4.72
CA ILE A 19 -21.23 19.49 5.11
C ILE A 19 -21.14 18.36 6.16
N GLY A 20 -22.27 18.02 6.80
CA GLY A 20 -22.37 16.91 7.76
C GLY A 20 -22.87 15.58 7.20
N ALA A 21 -23.21 15.49 5.90
CA ALA A 21 -23.74 14.27 5.28
C ALA A 21 -22.64 13.27 4.85
N GLY A 22 -21.41 13.40 5.37
CA GLY A 22 -20.23 12.65 4.93
C GLY A 22 -19.70 11.59 5.90
N SER A 23 -20.48 11.06 6.85
CA SER A 23 -19.93 10.09 7.83
C SER A 23 -20.90 9.01 8.32
N PHE A 24 -21.67 8.41 7.41
CA PHE A 24 -22.20 7.06 7.63
C PHE A 24 -21.99 6.20 6.38
N ALA A 25 -20.75 5.95 6.00
CA ALA A 25 -20.42 4.81 5.16
C ALA A 25 -20.47 3.53 6.03
N LEU A 26 -21.66 3.22 6.58
CA LEU A 26 -21.94 1.94 7.18
C LEU A 26 -22.38 1.03 6.02
N PHE A 27 -21.43 0.31 5.42
CA PHE A 27 -21.72 -0.58 4.30
C PHE A 27 -22.76 -1.63 4.70
N THR A 28 -24.00 -1.47 4.23
CA THR A 28 -25.02 -2.53 4.29
C THR A 28 -25.23 -3.10 2.90
N ALA A 29 -24.41 -4.08 2.54
CA ALA A 29 -24.76 -5.07 1.54
C ALA A 29 -24.31 -6.43 2.06
N GLU A 30 -25.26 -7.32 2.33
CA GLU A 30 -24.99 -8.72 2.65
C GLU A 30 -24.43 -9.40 1.39
N VAL A 31 -23.10 -9.42 1.28
CA VAL A 31 -22.39 -10.29 0.34
C VAL A 31 -21.51 -11.22 1.17
N SER A 32 -21.76 -12.52 1.00
CA SER A 32 -20.99 -13.59 1.61
C SER A 32 -19.51 -13.45 1.22
N ASN A 33 -18.68 -13.16 2.22
CA ASN A 33 -17.23 -13.07 2.12
C ASN A 33 -16.63 -14.42 1.72
N LYS A 34 -16.32 -14.61 0.44
CA LYS A 34 -15.40 -15.65 -0.02
C LYS A 34 -14.15 -15.02 -0.60
N GLY A 35 -13.11 -14.91 0.23
CA GLY A 35 -11.73 -14.71 -0.22
C GLY A 35 -11.22 -13.29 -0.07
N ASN A 36 -10.73 -12.96 1.13
CA ASN A 36 -9.65 -11.99 1.31
C ASN A 36 -8.40 -12.81 1.66
N THR A 37 -7.63 -13.22 0.67
CA THR A 37 -6.38 -13.96 0.90
C THR A 37 -5.22 -12.98 0.85
N PHE A 38 -4.94 -12.32 1.98
CA PHE A 38 -3.66 -11.67 2.21
C PHE A 38 -2.60 -12.76 2.43
N THR A 39 -2.08 -13.32 1.35
CA THR A 39 -1.05 -14.37 1.46
C THR A 39 0.30 -13.72 1.73
N ALA A 40 0.84 -13.91 2.94
CA ALA A 40 2.26 -13.67 3.19
C ALA A 40 3.10 -14.55 2.25
N GLY A 41 3.92 -13.93 1.41
CA GLY A 41 4.67 -14.60 0.34
C GLY A 41 6.19 -14.65 0.60
N THR A 42 6.87 -15.59 -0.06
CA THR A 42 8.33 -15.62 -0.17
C THR A 42 8.74 -15.23 -1.59
N LEU A 43 9.52 -14.15 -1.71
CA LEU A 43 10.09 -13.69 -2.98
C LEU A 43 11.53 -14.20 -3.13
N ASN A 44 11.82 -14.92 -4.21
CA ASN A 44 13.15 -15.48 -4.49
C ASN A 44 13.94 -14.57 -5.44
N LEU A 45 15.19 -14.28 -5.09
CA LEU A 45 16.14 -13.53 -5.92
C LEU A 45 17.20 -14.50 -6.46
N GLU A 46 17.21 -14.77 -7.77
CA GLU A 46 18.08 -15.81 -8.39
C GLU A 46 19.31 -15.25 -9.14
N ASP A 47 19.24 -14.04 -9.72
CA ASP A 47 20.37 -13.40 -10.41
C ASP A 47 20.60 -11.97 -9.89
N LEU A 48 21.77 -11.69 -9.33
CA LEU A 48 22.15 -10.40 -8.73
C LEU A 48 23.19 -9.62 -9.58
N SER A 49 23.51 -10.11 -10.79
CA SER A 49 24.61 -9.59 -11.61
C SER A 49 24.33 -8.25 -12.30
N GLY A 50 23.06 -7.79 -12.32
CA GLY A 50 22.66 -6.57 -13.00
C GLY A 50 21.30 -5.99 -12.59
N GLY A 51 20.80 -6.36 -11.40
CA GLY A 51 19.59 -5.82 -10.77
C GLY A 51 18.28 -6.56 -11.12
N PRO A 52 17.84 -7.55 -10.33
CA PRO A 52 16.50 -8.10 -10.42
C PRO A 52 15.52 -7.19 -9.67
N ILE A 53 14.57 -6.62 -10.40
CA ILE A 53 13.34 -6.09 -9.82
C ILE A 53 12.39 -7.26 -9.67
N ALA A 54 12.29 -7.84 -8.46
CA ALA A 54 11.37 -8.93 -8.18
C ALA A 54 10.08 -8.37 -7.57
N SER A 55 8.93 -8.97 -7.87
CA SER A 55 7.64 -8.44 -7.38
C SER A 55 6.65 -9.50 -6.94
N GLN A 56 5.79 -9.15 -5.97
CA GLN A 56 4.70 -9.98 -5.47
C GLN A 56 3.39 -9.19 -5.54
N ALA A 57 2.39 -9.73 -6.25
CA ALA A 57 1.07 -9.13 -6.34
C ALA A 57 0.27 -9.29 -5.03
N LEU A 58 -0.38 -8.21 -4.60
CA LEU A 58 -1.36 -8.16 -3.53
C LEU A 58 -2.69 -7.64 -4.08
N TYR A 59 -3.80 -8.24 -3.61
CA TYR A 59 -5.15 -7.94 -4.07
C TYR A 59 -6.02 -7.56 -2.87
N PHE A 60 -6.85 -6.54 -3.07
CA PHE A 60 -7.81 -6.02 -2.12
C PHE A 60 -9.20 -6.06 -2.74
N ASN A 61 -10.12 -6.63 -1.99
CA ASN A 61 -11.55 -6.61 -2.27
C ASN A 61 -12.31 -6.47 -0.95
N ASN A 62 -13.51 -5.92 -1.05
CA ASN A 62 -14.46 -5.84 0.07
C ASN A 62 -13.89 -5.18 1.33
N LEU A 63 -13.12 -4.09 1.18
CA LEU A 63 -12.66 -3.30 2.31
C LEU A 63 -13.78 -2.39 2.83
N ALA A 64 -13.95 -2.34 4.15
CA ALA A 64 -14.80 -1.39 4.86
C ALA A 64 -14.00 -0.14 5.28
N PRO A 65 -14.59 1.07 5.37
CA PRO A 65 -13.86 2.28 5.72
C PRO A 65 -13.35 2.11 7.15
N GLY A 66 -12.07 2.39 7.36
CA GLY A 66 -11.36 2.10 8.62
C GLY A 66 -10.59 0.78 8.63
N ASP A 67 -10.80 -0.12 7.66
CA ASP A 67 -10.02 -1.35 7.54
C ASP A 67 -8.54 -1.02 7.36
N ASN A 68 -7.70 -1.70 8.13
CA ASN A 68 -6.26 -1.57 8.06
C ASN A 68 -5.59 -2.90 8.35
N GLY A 69 -4.35 -3.03 7.94
CA GLY A 69 -3.61 -4.27 8.15
C GLY A 69 -2.15 -4.18 7.75
N LYS A 70 -1.44 -5.27 8.04
CA LYS A 70 -0.01 -5.44 7.78
C LYS A 70 0.24 -6.79 7.15
N VAL A 71 0.92 -6.79 6.01
CA VAL A 71 1.39 -7.96 5.29
C VAL A 71 2.90 -8.06 5.45
N LYS A 72 3.38 -9.21 5.92
CA LYS A 72 4.80 -9.51 6.00
C LYS A 72 5.25 -10.20 4.72
N MET A 73 6.19 -9.60 4.00
CA MET A 73 6.83 -10.22 2.85
C MET A 73 8.20 -10.75 3.24
N LYS A 74 8.43 -12.05 3.02
CA LYS A 74 9.75 -12.65 3.16
C LYS A 74 10.50 -12.55 1.83
N VAL A 75 11.74 -12.11 1.86
CA VAL A 75 12.63 -12.09 0.69
C VAL A 75 13.78 -13.04 0.95
N LYS A 76 14.07 -13.93 0.00
CA LYS A 76 15.18 -14.88 0.04
C LYS A 76 16.21 -14.55 -1.04
N ASN A 77 17.47 -14.45 -0.63
CA ASN A 77 18.60 -14.35 -1.54
C ASN A 77 19.04 -15.78 -1.94
N ASN A 78 18.67 -16.25 -3.13
CA ASN A 78 19.14 -17.53 -3.68
C ASN A 78 20.45 -17.37 -4.46
N GLY A 79 21.00 -16.16 -4.56
CA GLY A 79 22.28 -15.90 -5.18
C GLY A 79 23.47 -16.42 -4.36
N SER A 80 24.66 -16.39 -4.98
CA SER A 80 25.92 -16.83 -4.37
C SER A 80 26.65 -15.73 -3.59
N LEU A 81 26.12 -14.50 -3.59
CA LEU A 81 26.75 -13.33 -2.98
C LEU A 81 25.75 -12.54 -2.13
N ASP A 82 26.26 -11.89 -1.09
CA ASP A 82 25.49 -10.96 -0.27
C ASP A 82 24.86 -9.85 -1.12
N ALA A 83 23.65 -9.42 -0.77
CA ALA A 83 22.92 -8.37 -1.46
C ALA A 83 22.40 -7.32 -0.48
N TRP A 84 22.38 -6.06 -0.91
CA TRP A 84 21.55 -5.03 -0.29
C TRP A 84 20.16 -5.07 -0.91
N VAL A 85 19.13 -5.08 -0.08
CA VAL A 85 17.73 -5.25 -0.49
C VAL A 85 16.87 -4.16 0.14
N LYS A 86 15.95 -3.59 -0.63
CA LYS A 86 14.91 -2.66 -0.16
C LYS A 86 13.62 -2.80 -0.96
N ILE A 87 12.51 -2.27 -0.46
CA ILE A 87 11.31 -2.05 -1.28
C ILE A 87 11.54 -0.86 -2.22
N ASN A 88 11.27 -1.03 -3.51
CA ASN A 88 11.16 0.06 -4.47
C ASN A 88 9.74 0.63 -4.42
N GLN A 89 9.56 1.66 -3.58
CA GLN A 89 8.24 2.27 -3.38
C GLN A 89 7.71 2.94 -4.64
N THR A 90 8.57 3.58 -5.43
CA THR A 90 8.18 4.21 -6.69
C THR A 90 7.58 3.19 -7.64
N ALA A 91 8.27 2.06 -7.88
CA ALA A 91 7.78 1.00 -8.74
C ALA A 91 6.55 0.30 -8.16
N SER A 92 6.50 0.09 -6.83
CA SER A 92 5.34 -0.50 -6.16
C SER A 92 4.10 0.39 -6.33
N ASN A 93 4.26 1.72 -6.15
CA ASN A 93 3.18 2.68 -6.31
C ASN A 93 2.74 2.83 -7.78
N ALA A 94 3.67 2.74 -8.73
CA ALA A 94 3.36 2.78 -10.15
C ALA A 94 2.57 1.54 -10.62
N SER A 95 2.64 0.42 -9.88
CA SER A 95 1.93 -0.82 -10.22
C SER A 95 0.49 -0.89 -9.71
N ARG A 96 0.01 0.15 -9.00
CA ARG A 96 -1.34 0.19 -8.44
C ARG A 96 -2.38 0.16 -9.57
N ALA A 97 -3.38 -0.70 -9.42
CA ALA A 97 -4.49 -0.84 -10.35
C ALA A 97 -5.81 -1.01 -9.59
N GLY A 98 -6.91 -0.57 -10.19
CA GLY A 98 -8.25 -0.68 -9.61
C GLY A 98 -8.72 0.58 -8.87
N ASN A 99 -10.05 0.66 -8.68
CA ASN A 99 -10.72 1.87 -8.22
C ASN A 99 -10.45 2.18 -6.74
N LEU A 100 -9.99 1.22 -5.94
CA LEU A 100 -9.58 1.47 -4.54
C LEU A 100 -8.43 2.50 -4.44
N PHE A 101 -7.62 2.68 -5.48
CA PHE A 101 -6.53 3.66 -5.49
C PHE A 101 -6.88 4.99 -6.16
N GLY A 102 -8.13 5.17 -6.61
CA GLY A 102 -8.64 6.40 -7.20
C GLY A 102 -9.53 7.20 -6.24
N GLY A 103 -10.14 8.28 -6.74
CA GLY A 103 -11.09 9.11 -5.98
C GLY A 103 -10.44 10.01 -4.92
N THR A 104 -11.26 10.54 -4.01
CA THR A 104 -10.88 11.57 -3.03
C THR A 104 -10.28 10.99 -1.75
N THR A 105 -10.61 9.76 -1.40
CA THR A 105 -10.17 9.07 -0.17
C THR A 105 -9.71 7.63 -0.47
N PRO A 106 -8.67 7.45 -1.30
CA PRO A 106 -8.22 6.14 -1.75
C PRO A 106 -7.63 5.31 -0.61
N LEU A 107 -7.55 3.99 -0.84
CA LEU A 107 -6.73 3.07 -0.06
C LEU A 107 -5.27 3.57 -0.01
N GLN A 108 -4.74 3.68 1.20
CA GLN A 108 -3.38 4.12 1.45
C GLN A 108 -2.49 2.90 1.68
N LEU A 109 -1.28 2.94 1.13
CA LEU A 109 -0.26 1.91 1.32
C LEU A 109 0.94 2.50 2.06
N GLY A 110 1.50 1.74 2.99
CA GLY A 110 2.78 2.02 3.64
C GLY A 110 3.77 0.90 3.38
N PHE A 111 5.05 1.25 3.26
CA PHE A 111 6.13 0.30 2.99
C PHE A 111 7.25 0.49 4.01
N ASP A 112 7.92 -0.59 4.37
CA ASP A 112 9.19 -0.48 5.09
C ASP A 112 10.23 0.29 4.25
N ASN A 113 10.88 1.25 4.90
CA ASN A 113 11.97 2.05 4.31
C ASN A 113 13.35 1.42 4.54
N GLY A 114 13.41 0.25 5.21
CA GLY A 114 14.66 -0.39 5.59
C GLY A 114 15.50 -0.80 4.37
N VAL A 115 16.81 -0.57 4.46
CA VAL A 115 17.81 -1.17 3.58
C VAL A 115 18.49 -2.28 4.37
N VAL A 116 18.41 -3.51 3.89
CA VAL A 116 18.90 -4.68 4.63
C VAL A 116 19.94 -5.43 3.80
N LYS A 117 21.07 -5.76 4.42
CA LYS A 117 22.04 -6.69 3.84
C LYS A 117 21.56 -8.12 4.08
N VAL A 118 21.33 -8.85 3.01
CA VAL A 118 20.88 -10.24 3.02
C VAL A 118 22.03 -11.11 2.52
N PRO A 119 22.65 -11.92 3.38
CA PRO A 119 23.71 -12.84 2.96
C PRO A 119 23.27 -13.81 1.87
N ALA A 120 24.21 -14.38 1.13
CA ALA A 120 23.93 -15.49 0.21
C ALA A 120 23.17 -16.63 0.92
N GLY A 121 22.06 -17.11 0.34
CA GLY A 121 21.16 -18.10 0.96
C GLY A 121 20.28 -17.57 2.10
N GLY A 122 20.48 -16.32 2.53
CA GLY A 122 19.78 -15.69 3.65
C GLY A 122 18.36 -15.23 3.32
N THR A 123 17.65 -14.79 4.36
CA THR A 123 16.31 -14.20 4.23
C THR A 123 16.17 -12.92 5.04
N THR A 124 15.28 -12.03 4.60
CA THR A 124 14.82 -10.87 5.37
C THR A 124 13.30 -10.76 5.26
N THR A 125 12.68 -9.93 6.09
CA THR A 125 11.25 -9.62 6.03
C THR A 125 11.06 -8.12 5.92
N PHE A 126 10.11 -7.71 5.09
CA PHE A 126 9.62 -6.34 5.00
C PHE A 126 8.12 -6.30 5.28
N ASP A 127 7.69 -5.31 6.04
CA ASP A 127 6.29 -5.00 6.27
C ASP A 127 5.74 -4.11 5.14
N VAL A 128 4.53 -4.44 4.72
CA VAL A 128 3.70 -3.62 3.85
C VAL A 128 2.37 -3.42 4.54
N THR A 129 1.95 -2.18 4.72
CA THR A 129 0.72 -1.83 5.44
C THR A 129 -0.30 -1.26 4.48
N TYR A 130 -1.58 -1.43 4.84
CA TYR A 130 -2.67 -0.74 4.18
C TYR A 130 -3.57 -0.07 5.21
N ASN A 131 -4.16 1.04 4.82
CA ASN A 131 -5.13 1.78 5.61
C ASN A 131 -6.20 2.34 4.67
N PHE A 132 -7.44 1.87 4.82
CA PHE A 132 -8.57 2.38 4.09
C PHE A 132 -9.25 3.48 4.93
N PRO A 133 -9.27 4.75 4.48
CA PRO A 133 -9.73 5.85 5.33
C PRO A 133 -11.18 5.69 5.80
N LEU A 134 -11.46 6.07 7.06
CA LEU A 134 -12.83 6.14 7.60
C LEU A 134 -13.74 7.11 6.82
N ALA A 135 -13.14 8.11 6.17
CA ALA A 135 -13.85 9.07 5.34
C ALA A 135 -14.20 8.54 3.93
N ALA A 136 -13.84 7.28 3.60
CA ALA A 136 -14.20 6.69 2.32
C ALA A 136 -15.71 6.55 2.17
N ASP A 137 -16.22 7.08 1.07
CA ASP A 137 -17.65 7.13 0.78
C ASP A 137 -18.14 5.86 0.05
N ASN A 138 -19.43 5.86 -0.31
CA ASN A 138 -20.06 4.73 -0.98
C ASN A 138 -19.55 4.49 -2.42
N SER A 139 -18.77 5.40 -3.02
CA SER A 139 -18.20 5.17 -4.36
C SER A 139 -17.18 4.04 -4.39
N TYR A 140 -16.62 3.69 -3.23
CA TYR A 140 -15.68 2.58 -3.08
C TYR A 140 -16.37 1.23 -2.82
N GLN A 141 -17.68 1.19 -2.62
CA GLN A 141 -18.41 -0.04 -2.32
C GLN A 141 -18.27 -1.06 -3.47
N GLY A 142 -17.81 -2.27 -3.15
CA GLY A 142 -17.61 -3.33 -4.15
C GLY A 142 -16.43 -3.12 -5.10
N THR A 143 -15.66 -2.05 -4.93
CA THR A 143 -14.45 -1.82 -5.73
C THR A 143 -13.31 -2.72 -5.29
N THR A 144 -12.34 -2.90 -6.19
CA THR A 144 -11.13 -3.68 -5.96
C THR A 144 -9.89 -2.86 -6.22
N GLY A 145 -8.76 -3.37 -5.74
CA GLY A 145 -7.45 -2.79 -5.96
C GLY A 145 -6.41 -3.89 -5.95
N SER A 146 -5.38 -3.75 -6.77
CA SER A 146 -4.19 -4.59 -6.69
C SER A 146 -2.93 -3.75 -6.88
N PHE A 147 -1.82 -4.25 -6.36
CA PHE A 147 -0.51 -3.69 -6.67
C PHE A 147 0.56 -4.76 -6.47
N ASN A 148 1.71 -4.54 -7.08
CA ASN A 148 2.89 -5.35 -6.87
C ASN A 148 3.77 -4.71 -5.80
N VAL A 149 4.16 -5.48 -4.78
CA VAL A 149 5.27 -5.05 -3.94
C VAL A 149 6.55 -5.35 -4.70
N VAL A 150 7.26 -4.30 -5.08
CA VAL A 150 8.46 -4.37 -5.88
C VAL A 150 9.68 -4.26 -4.98
N VAL A 151 10.58 -5.23 -5.06
CA VAL A 151 11.85 -5.26 -4.32
C VAL A 151 12.99 -4.96 -5.27
N GLN A 152 13.91 -4.11 -4.83
CA GLN A 152 15.16 -3.83 -5.52
C GLN A 152 16.32 -4.43 -4.73
N ALA A 153 17.20 -5.13 -5.43
CA ALA A 153 18.39 -5.73 -4.84
C ALA A 153 19.63 -5.42 -5.69
N VAL A 154 20.75 -5.19 -5.01
CA VAL A 154 22.07 -5.07 -5.63
C VAL A 154 23.08 -5.89 -4.84
N GLN A 155 24.05 -6.47 -5.53
CA GLN A 155 25.16 -7.17 -4.89
C GLN A 155 25.90 -6.23 -3.91
N ALA A 156 26.26 -6.72 -2.74
CA ALA A 156 26.96 -5.93 -1.72
C ALA A 156 28.48 -5.86 -1.94
N ARG A 157 29.07 -6.90 -2.54
CA ARG A 157 30.51 -6.94 -2.86
C ARG A 157 30.88 -5.79 -3.80
N ASN A 158 31.86 -4.99 -3.38
CA ASN A 158 32.35 -3.80 -4.10
C ASN A 158 31.31 -2.69 -4.32
N ASN A 159 30.15 -2.77 -3.67
CA ASN A 159 29.09 -1.78 -3.77
C ASN A 159 28.54 -1.40 -2.39
N THR A 160 29.24 -1.72 -1.29
CA THR A 160 28.82 -1.30 0.06
C THR A 160 29.44 0.04 0.39
N ASN A 161 28.65 0.98 0.92
CA ASN A 161 29.14 2.30 1.30
C ASN A 161 30.06 2.25 2.53
N HIS A 162 30.81 3.33 2.79
CA HIS A 162 31.75 3.39 3.92
C HIS A 162 31.07 3.26 5.30
N GLN A 163 29.79 3.62 5.40
CA GLN A 163 28.99 3.54 6.62
C GLN A 163 28.46 2.12 6.90
N ASN A 164 28.68 1.16 5.99
CA ASN A 164 28.10 -0.19 6.02
C ASN A 164 26.57 -0.19 6.18
N ASN A 165 25.99 0.84 5.56
CA ASN A 165 24.61 1.29 5.50
C ASN A 165 23.58 0.64 4.59
N GLY A 166 24.13 0.13 3.50
CA GLY A 166 23.48 0.18 2.21
C GLY A 166 24.51 0.30 1.09
N PRO A 167 24.04 0.30 -0.17
CA PRO A 167 24.93 0.29 -1.30
C PRO A 167 25.42 1.69 -1.69
N ILE A 168 26.50 1.74 -2.47
CA ILE A 168 27.01 2.97 -3.11
C ILE A 168 26.03 3.40 -4.21
N ALA A 169 25.55 2.45 -5.01
CA ALA A 169 24.53 2.66 -6.04
C ALA A 169 23.51 1.52 -6.06
N TRP A 170 22.26 1.86 -6.38
CA TRP A 170 21.17 0.90 -6.54
C TRP A 170 20.99 0.38 -7.97
N ASN A 171 21.78 0.92 -8.91
CA ASN A 171 21.63 0.81 -10.36
C ASN A 171 20.28 1.31 -10.90
#